data_AF-A0A2H3CJK2-F1
#
_entry.id   AF-A0A2H3CJK2-F1
#
_cell.length_a   1.000
_cell.length_b   1.000
_cell.length_c   1.000
_cell.angle_alpha   90.00
_cell.angle_beta   90.00
_cell.angle_gamma   90.00
#
_symmetry.space_group_name_H-M   'P 1'
#
loop_
_entity.id
_entity.type
_entity.pdbx_description
1 polymer ?
#
loop_
_entity_poly.entity_id
_entity_poly.type
_entity_poly.pdbx_seq_one_letter_code
_entity_poly.pdbx_strand_id
1 'polypeptide(L)' 'ELQTTSAALAHAWVARNPNTSTVILGASLPDQVLEILMALEVLPRLTEEIMSR' A
#
# COMPACT_ATOMS: atom_id res chain seq x y z
N GLU A 1 -0.83 -8.78 11.21
CA GLU A 1 -0.01 -7.81 11.97
C GLU A 1 -0.33 -6.36 11.62
N LEU A 2 -0.44 -6.01 10.33
CA LEU A 2 -0.64 -4.62 9.92
C LEU A 2 -2.09 -4.11 9.95
N GLN A 3 -3.09 -4.95 10.24
CA GLN A 3 -4.52 -4.60 10.30
C GLN A 3 -4.98 -3.76 9.09
N THR A 4 -4.71 -4.25 7.88
CA THR A 4 -5.05 -3.56 6.64
C THR A 4 -5.57 -4.55 5.60
N THR A 5 -6.14 -4.03 4.51
CA THR A 5 -6.60 -4.86 3.40
C THR A 5 -5.44 -5.25 2.49
N SER A 6 -5.62 -6.35 1.75
CA SER A 6 -4.61 -6.83 0.80
C SER A 6 -4.34 -5.79 -0.30
N ALA A 7 -5.37 -5.05 -0.72
CA ALA A 7 -5.25 -3.99 -1.71
C ALA A 7 -4.35 -2.86 -1.20
N ALA A 8 -4.63 -2.34 0.00
CA ALA A 8 -3.82 -1.30 0.64
C ALA A 8 -2.37 -1.76 0.85
N LEU A 9 -2.16 -3.01 1.30
CA LEU A 9 -0.82 -3.55 1.49
C LEU A 9 -0.03 -3.64 0.18
N ALA A 10 -0.64 -4.13 -0.90
CA ALA A 10 0.02 -4.25 -2.20
C ALA A 10 0.45 -2.88 -2.74
N HIS A 11 -0.40 -1.86 -2.62
CA HIS A 11 -0.06 -0.51 -3.06
C HIS A 11 1.03 0.12 -2.19
N ALA A 12 1.01 -0.10 -0.87
CA ALA A 12 2.07 0.34 0.03
C ALA A 12 3.41 -0.32 -0.32
N TRP A 13 3.39 -1.61 -0.67
CA TRP A 13 4.57 -2.36 -1.07
C TRP A 13 5.20 -1.80 -2.35
N VAL A 14 4.39 -1.55 -3.38
CA VAL A 14 4.87 -0.96 -4.64
C VAL A 14 5.38 0.48 -4.39
N ALA A 15 4.67 1.28 -3.59
CA ALA A 15 5.06 2.65 -3.26
C ALA A 15 6.35 2.75 -2.44
N ARG A 16 6.73 1.71 -1.67
CA ARG A 16 7.99 1.65 -0.92
C ARG A 16 9.21 1.49 -1.83
N ASN A 17 9.03 0.90 -3.01
CA ASN A 17 10.16 0.58 -3.89
C ASN A 17 10.88 1.88 -4.30
N PRO A 18 12.19 2.02 -4.03
CA PRO A 18 12.93 3.25 -4.33
C PRO A 18 12.98 3.57 -5.84
N ASN A 19 12.72 2.59 -6.71
CA ASN A 19 12.65 2.78 -8.17
C ASN A 19 11.25 3.12 -8.67
N THR A 20 10.27 3.28 -7.77
CA THR A 20 8.89 3.64 -8.11
C THR A 20 8.63 5.08 -7.72
N SER A 21 8.45 5.95 -8.71
CA SER A 21 8.12 7.36 -8.46
C SER A 21 6.62 7.61 -8.28
N THR A 22 5.78 6.83 -8.97
CA THR A 22 4.32 7.01 -8.99
C THR A 22 3.62 5.67 -9.03
N VAL A 23 2.52 5.54 -8.27
CA VAL A 23 1.59 4.41 -8.35
C VAL A 23 0.27 4.91 -8.94
N ILE A 24 -0.13 4.37 -10.09
CA ILE A 24 -1.38 4.75 -10.77
C ILE A 24 -2.50 3.84 -10.27
N LEU A 25 -3.55 4.45 -9.70
CA LEU A 25 -4.70 3.72 -9.16
C LEU A 25 -5.78 3.52 -10.22
N GLY A 26 -6.37 2.33 -10.25
CA GLY A 26 -7.58 2.03 -11.00
C GLY A 26 -8.67 1.56 -10.06
N ALA A 27 -9.85 2.17 -10.11
CA ALA A 27 -10.98 1.83 -9.26
C ALA A 27 -12.29 1.94 -10.06
N SER A 28 -13.20 0.99 -9.86
CA SER A 28 -14.54 0.99 -10.46
C SER A 28 -15.55 1.75 -9.61
N LEU A 29 -15.31 1.86 -8.30
CA LEU A 29 -16.16 2.54 -7.33
C LEU A 29 -15.34 3.52 -6.47
N PRO A 30 -15.93 4.62 -5.98
CA PRO A 30 -15.23 5.58 -5.12
C PRO A 30 -14.64 4.97 -3.85
N ASP A 31 -15.36 4.05 -3.20
CA ASP A 31 -14.92 3.44 -1.94
C ASP A 31 -13.64 2.61 -2.10
N GLN A 32 -13.40 2.04 -3.29
CA GLN A 32 -12.15 1.33 -3.59
C GLN A 32 -10.95 2.27 -3.60
N VAL A 33 -11.13 3.53 -4.01
CA VAL A 33 -10.06 4.53 -3.94
C VAL A 33 -9.69 4.79 -2.49
N LEU A 34 -10.69 4.95 -1.62
CA LEU A 34 -10.47 5.16 -0.18
C LEU A 34 -9.76 3.97 0.45
N GLU A 35 -10.19 2.75 0.12
CA GLU A 35 -9.55 1.53 0.59
C GLU A 35 -8.08 1.45 0.16
N ILE A 36 -7.79 1.69 -1.12
CA ILE A 36 -6.42 1.67 -1.64
C ILE A 36 -5.56 2.76 -0.98
N LEU A 37 -6.11 3.96 -0.75
CA LEU A 37 -5.38 5.06 -0.12
C LEU A 37 -5.00 4.79 1.33
N MET A 38 -5.62 3.83 2.02
CA MET A 38 -5.14 3.34 3.32
C MET A 38 -3.70 2.79 3.24
N ALA A 39 -3.19 2.49 2.05
CA ALA A 39 -1.79 2.18 1.79
C ALA A 39 -0.82 3.22 2.36
N LEU A 40 -1.20 4.50 2.39
CA LEU A 40 -0.36 5.57 2.90
C LEU A 40 -0.08 5.44 4.40
N GLU A 41 -1.03 4.87 5.16
CA GLU A 41 -0.85 4.58 6.59
C GLU A 41 0.00 3.32 6.83
N VAL A 42 -0.03 2.39 5.88
CA VAL A 42 0.72 1.13 5.93
C VAL A 42 2.18 1.34 5.52
N LEU A 43 2.44 2.23 4.57
CA LEU A 43 3.76 2.51 4.01
C LEU A 43 4.87 2.71 5.07
N PRO A 44 4.72 3.58 6.08
CA PRO A 44 5.77 3.78 7.10
C PRO A 44 5.96 2.56 8.02
N ARG A 45 5.02 1.62 8.02
CA ARG A 45 5.06 0.40 8.84
C ARG A 45 5.79 -0.74 8.14
N LEU A 46 6.08 -0.64 6.84
CA LEU A 46 6.83 -1.63 6.07
C LEU A 46 8.33 -1.57 6.37
N THR A 47 8.69 -1.93 7.61
CA THR A 47 10.08 -2.05 8.05
C THR A 47 10.77 -3.26 7.41
N GLU A 48 12.11 -3.25 7.37
CA GLU A 48 12.90 -4.37 6.83
C GLU A 48 12.56 -5.71 7.52
N GLU A 49 12.30 -5.68 8.84
CA GLU A 49 11.89 -6.86 9.60
C GLU A 49 10.60 -7.45 9.03
N ILE A 50 9.55 -6.64 8.82
CA ILE A 50 8.27 -7.12 8.27
C ILE A 50 8.43 -7.61 6.83
N MET A 51 9.29 -6.96 6.05
CA MET A 51 9.53 -7.30 4.64
C MET A 51 10.35 -8.57 4.44
N SER A 52 11.08 -9.01 5.47
CA SER A 52 11.93 -10.21 5.45
C SER A 52 11.20 -11.51 5.84
N ARG A 53 9.90 -11.43 6.13
CA ARG A 53 9.04 -12.56 6.53
C ARG A 53 8.24 -13.08 5.34
#